data_AF-A0A7V7XGR6-F1
#
_entry.id   AF-A0A7V7XGR6-F1
#
_cell.length_a   1.000
_cell.length_b   1.000
_cell.length_c   1.000
_cell.angle_alpha   90.00
_cell.angle_beta   90.00
_cell.angle_gamma   90.00
#
_symmetry.space_group_name_H-M   'P 1'
#
loop_
_entity.id
_entity.type
_entity.pdbx_description
1 polymer ?
#
loop_
_entity_poly.entity_id
_entity_poly.type
_entity_poly.pdbx_seq_one_letter_code
_entity_poly.pdbx_strand_id
1 'polypeptide(L)'
;MHTIPPDVTLMIDRLQQAGYQVSRDAKGSYYQGMLKLAGDLAGMAFLRHEPILRLLTNAQVRKGIAYTFGEMKAIALPRQDTEKFARLMQDLAGRQLFIRGYVLQCPVCSLELWYPLSDINEQMRCQGCRSWFQLPLELNFAYRLNHLFAVGVNQGALSVLLTALYLQRNSQAMVWDANYQLKKNGEKIELDLIAICDGMLVLAECKDNFKSEEITGQLRNTLCLADDIGADRFIFATLKTEIPPSIADVLENRGTLLQRAELLASTGE
;
A
#
# COMPACT_ATOMS: atom_id res chain seq x y z
N MET A 1 10.05 13.95 15.99
CA MET A 1 9.92 12.66 16.71
C MET A 1 8.45 12.29 16.69
N HIS A 2 8.07 11.29 15.89
CA HIS A 2 6.69 10.79 15.91
C HIS A 2 6.50 9.93 17.17
N THR A 3 5.49 10.25 17.97
CA THR A 3 5.16 9.52 19.21
C THR A 3 4.71 8.10 18.87
N ILE A 4 5.31 7.12 19.55
CA ILE A 4 4.96 5.70 19.45
C ILE A 4 3.57 5.53 20.11
N PRO A 5 2.57 4.96 19.42
CA PRO A 5 1.27 4.63 20.01
C PRO A 5 1.43 3.73 21.25
N PRO A 6 0.64 3.94 22.34
CA PRO A 6 0.81 3.18 23.58
C PRO A 6 0.67 1.66 23.41
N ASP A 7 -0.18 1.24 22.48
CA ASP A 7 -0.48 -0.14 22.10
C ASP A 7 0.69 -0.87 21.43
N VAL A 8 1.60 -0.17 20.74
CA VAL A 8 2.77 -0.80 20.09
C VAL A 8 4.01 -0.84 20.99
N THR A 9 3.96 -0.22 22.17
CA THR A 9 5.11 -0.10 23.10
C THR A 9 5.72 -1.46 23.42
N LEU A 10 4.90 -2.49 23.65
CA LEU A 10 5.38 -3.84 23.94
C LEU A 10 6.25 -4.42 22.82
N MET A 11 5.90 -4.17 21.56
CA MET A 11 6.69 -4.64 20.40
C MET A 11 8.03 -3.89 20.32
N ILE A 12 8.05 -2.60 20.64
CA ILE A 12 9.26 -1.77 20.64
C ILE A 12 10.17 -2.14 21.80
N ASP A 13 9.62 -2.38 22.99
CA ASP A 13 10.36 -2.81 24.16
C ASP A 13 11.06 -4.14 23.89
N ARG A 14 10.40 -5.08 23.20
CA ARG A 14 11.01 -6.36 22.80
C ARG A 14 12.21 -6.16 21.88
N LEU A 15 12.09 -5.31 20.86
CA LEU A 15 13.21 -4.96 19.97
C LEU A 15 14.38 -4.33 20.77
N GLN A 16 14.07 -3.40 21.69
CA GLN A 16 15.08 -2.72 22.49
C GLN A 16 15.76 -3.65 23.52
N GLN A 17 15.01 -4.55 24.15
CA GLN A 17 15.55 -5.57 25.06
C GLN A 17 16.50 -6.53 24.35
N ALA A 18 16.24 -6.83 23.07
CA ALA A 18 17.16 -7.59 22.22
C ALA A 18 18.37 -6.77 21.72
N GLY A 19 18.51 -5.52 22.16
CA GLY A 19 19.66 -4.65 21.90
C GLY A 19 19.56 -3.82 20.62
N TYR A 20 18.39 -3.72 20.00
CA TYR A 20 18.20 -2.89 18.80
C TYR A 20 17.89 -1.43 19.17
N GLN A 21 18.57 -0.50 18.49
CA GLN A 21 18.12 0.88 18.40
C GLN A 21 16.99 0.95 17.39
N VAL A 22 15.82 1.42 17.83
CA VAL A 22 14.59 1.44 17.02
C VAL A 22 14.30 2.87 16.58
N SER A 23 14.09 3.07 15.29
CA SER A 23 13.60 4.32 14.72
C SER A 23 12.55 4.04 13.65
N ARG A 24 11.58 4.94 13.49
CA ARG A 24 10.62 4.82 12.37
C ARG A 24 11.17 5.51 11.14
N ASP A 25 11.00 4.86 10.00
CA ASP A 25 11.19 5.54 8.71
C ASP A 25 10.06 6.57 8.52
N ALA A 26 10.35 7.66 7.79
CA ALA A 26 9.34 8.59 7.32
C ALA A 26 8.21 7.85 6.56
N LYS A 27 8.52 6.71 5.94
CA LYS A 27 7.54 5.83 5.28
C LYS A 27 6.42 5.35 6.20
N GLY A 28 6.68 5.16 7.50
CA GLY A 28 5.65 4.77 8.47
C GLY A 28 4.52 5.79 8.61
N SER A 29 4.80 7.08 8.34
CA SER A 29 3.76 8.12 8.33
C SER A 29 2.79 7.98 7.15
N TYR A 30 3.22 7.37 6.04
CA TYR A 30 2.34 7.14 4.89
C TYR A 30 1.23 6.16 5.21
N TYR A 31 1.55 5.04 5.89
CA TYR A 31 0.52 4.08 6.29
C TYR A 31 -0.55 4.72 7.17
N GLN A 32 -0.14 5.50 8.16
CA GLN A 32 -1.09 6.17 9.06
C GLN A 32 -2.01 7.13 8.30
N GLY A 33 -1.46 7.92 7.37
CA GLY A 33 -2.28 8.78 6.53
C GLY A 33 -3.17 8.00 5.54
N MET A 34 -2.68 6.89 4.98
CA MET A 34 -3.45 6.00 4.10
C MET A 34 -4.61 5.36 4.87
N LEU A 35 -4.38 4.83 6.08
CA LEU A 35 -5.40 4.28 6.97
C LEU A 35 -6.45 5.34 7.31
N LYS A 36 -6.02 6.56 7.66
CA LYS A 36 -6.95 7.67 7.93
C LYS A 36 -7.86 7.98 6.74
N LEU A 37 -7.33 7.96 5.52
CA LEU A 37 -8.13 8.15 4.30
C LEU A 37 -9.09 6.98 4.04
N ALA A 38 -8.66 5.74 4.33
CA ALA A 38 -9.50 4.56 4.18
C ALA A 38 -10.52 4.40 5.32
N GLY A 39 -10.33 5.11 6.44
CA GLY A 39 -11.05 4.97 7.71
C GLY A 39 -10.18 4.29 8.77
N ASP A 40 -9.79 3.06 8.48
CA ASP A 40 -8.92 2.21 9.31
C ASP A 40 -8.35 1.05 8.45
N LEU A 41 -7.80 0.02 9.09
CA LEU A 41 -7.32 -1.17 8.38
C LEU A 41 -8.48 -1.93 7.72
N ALA A 42 -9.65 -2.07 8.35
CA ALA A 42 -10.80 -2.75 7.75
C ALA A 42 -11.28 -2.01 6.49
N GLY A 43 -11.19 -0.68 6.50
CA GLY A 43 -11.44 0.20 5.36
C GLY A 43 -10.51 -0.06 4.17
N MET A 44 -9.37 -0.73 4.35
CA MET A 44 -8.47 -1.15 3.27
C MET A 44 -8.89 -2.45 2.58
N ALA A 45 -9.98 -3.10 3.00
CA ALA A 45 -10.42 -4.39 2.45
C ALA A 45 -10.60 -4.39 0.93
N PHE A 46 -10.80 -3.23 0.29
CA PHE A 46 -10.83 -3.08 -1.16
C PHE A 46 -9.54 -3.53 -1.86
N LEU A 47 -8.39 -3.51 -1.18
CA LEU A 47 -7.10 -3.97 -1.73
C LEU A 47 -7.14 -5.45 -2.12
N ARG A 48 -8.04 -6.24 -1.50
CA ARG A 48 -8.24 -7.65 -1.83
C ARG A 48 -9.03 -7.86 -3.13
N HIS A 49 -9.60 -6.80 -3.70
CA HIS A 49 -10.29 -6.88 -4.97
C HIS A 49 -9.29 -6.81 -6.12
N GLU A 50 -9.09 -7.94 -6.81
CA GLU A 50 -8.08 -8.11 -7.87
C GLU A 50 -8.07 -6.96 -8.92
N PRO A 51 -9.23 -6.50 -9.45
CA PRO A 51 -9.28 -5.32 -10.32
C PRO A 51 -8.73 -4.03 -9.71
N ILE A 52 -8.96 -3.79 -8.41
CA ILE A 52 -8.42 -2.62 -7.71
C ILE A 52 -6.92 -2.76 -7.52
N LEU A 53 -6.45 -3.95 -7.11
CA LEU A 53 -5.02 -4.21 -6.98
C LEU A 53 -4.30 -4.00 -8.31
N ARG A 54 -4.88 -4.48 -9.42
CA ARG A 54 -4.33 -4.26 -10.78
C ARG A 54 -4.25 -2.80 -11.16
N LEU A 55 -5.25 -2.00 -10.78
CA LEU A 55 -5.23 -0.56 -11.01
C LEU A 55 -4.10 0.11 -10.20
N LEU A 56 -3.94 -0.27 -8.93
CA LEU A 56 -2.93 0.30 -8.04
C LEU A 56 -1.50 -0.16 -8.38
N THR A 57 -1.31 -1.33 -8.98
CA THR A 57 0.02 -1.77 -9.45
C THR A 57 0.38 -1.21 -10.83
N ASN A 58 -0.55 -0.57 -11.55
CA ASN A 58 -0.27 0.07 -12.83
C ASN A 58 0.72 1.24 -12.65
N ALA A 59 1.79 1.26 -13.46
CA ALA A 59 2.87 2.25 -13.32
C ALA A 59 2.41 3.70 -13.58
N GLN A 60 1.47 3.92 -14.49
CA GLN A 60 1.00 5.27 -14.82
C GLN A 60 0.01 5.80 -13.79
N VAL A 61 -0.87 4.94 -13.27
CA VAL A 61 -1.73 5.27 -12.13
C VAL A 61 -0.89 5.71 -10.92
N ARG A 62 0.19 4.98 -10.63
CA ARG A 62 1.14 5.31 -9.55
C ARG A 62 1.95 6.58 -9.79
N LYS A 63 2.09 7.02 -11.04
CA LYS A 63 2.67 8.34 -11.38
C LYS A 63 1.68 9.49 -11.21
N GLY A 64 0.44 9.20 -10.83
CA GLY A 64 -0.61 10.21 -10.70
C GLY A 64 -1.16 10.66 -12.05
N ILE A 65 -1.09 9.82 -13.09
CA ILE A 65 -1.83 10.08 -14.32
C ILE A 65 -3.32 9.89 -14.04
N ALA A 66 -4.14 10.82 -14.55
CA ALA A 66 -5.58 10.77 -14.41
C ALA A 66 -6.22 9.94 -15.52
N TYR A 67 -7.26 9.19 -15.16
CA TYR A 67 -7.97 8.30 -16.09
C TYR A 67 -9.48 8.47 -15.96
N THR A 68 -10.18 8.45 -17.07
CA THR A 68 -11.63 8.27 -17.09
C THR A 68 -12.03 6.93 -16.49
N PHE A 69 -13.30 6.79 -16.10
CA PHE A 69 -13.81 5.49 -15.61
C PHE A 69 -13.68 4.38 -16.67
N GLY A 70 -13.84 4.71 -17.95
CA GLY A 70 -13.65 3.77 -19.07
C GLY A 70 -12.22 3.24 -19.13
N GLU A 71 -11.23 4.12 -19.06
CA GLU A 71 -9.81 3.75 -19.08
C GLU A 71 -9.41 2.96 -17.82
N MET A 72 -9.89 3.37 -16.63
CA MET A 72 -9.65 2.60 -15.41
C MET A 72 -10.22 1.18 -15.50
N LYS A 73 -11.41 1.00 -16.10
CA LYS A 73 -11.96 -0.34 -16.38
C LYS A 73 -11.06 -1.13 -17.33
N ALA A 74 -10.52 -0.49 -18.37
CA ALA A 74 -9.62 -1.15 -19.32
C ALA A 74 -8.31 -1.61 -18.66
N ILE A 75 -7.80 -0.86 -17.69
CA ILE A 75 -6.61 -1.23 -16.90
C ILE A 75 -6.95 -2.34 -15.89
N ALA A 76 -8.03 -2.16 -15.13
CA ALA A 76 -8.43 -3.04 -14.04
C ALA A 76 -8.96 -4.40 -14.54
N LEU A 77 -9.54 -4.43 -15.75
CA LEU A 77 -10.16 -5.61 -16.39
C LEU A 77 -11.06 -6.37 -15.41
N PRO A 78 -12.16 -5.76 -14.91
CA PRO A 78 -13.04 -6.37 -13.92
C PRO A 78 -13.80 -7.59 -14.42
N ARG A 79 -13.77 -7.88 -15.74
CA ARG A 79 -14.51 -8.98 -16.38
C ARG A 79 -15.99 -8.94 -15.97
N GLN A 80 -16.46 -9.95 -15.24
CA GLN A 80 -17.84 -10.11 -14.82
C GLN A 80 -18.22 -9.18 -13.64
N ASP A 81 -17.23 -8.66 -12.90
CA ASP A 81 -17.43 -7.85 -11.69
C ASP A 81 -17.55 -6.34 -11.97
N THR A 82 -18.04 -5.94 -13.15
CA THR A 82 -18.03 -4.53 -13.57
C THR A 82 -18.87 -3.65 -12.64
N GLU A 83 -20.03 -4.10 -12.17
CA GLU A 83 -20.85 -3.35 -11.22
C GLU A 83 -20.20 -3.21 -9.85
N LYS A 84 -19.61 -4.30 -9.34
CA LYS A 84 -18.87 -4.30 -8.07
C LYS A 84 -17.67 -3.35 -8.15
N PHE A 85 -16.93 -3.38 -9.25
CA PHE A 85 -15.85 -2.44 -9.52
C PHE A 85 -16.35 -0.99 -9.55
N ALA A 86 -17.48 -0.71 -10.21
CA ALA A 86 -18.07 0.63 -10.22
C ALA A 86 -18.41 1.13 -8.81
N ARG A 87 -19.06 0.28 -7.98
CA ARG A 87 -19.38 0.60 -6.58
C ARG A 87 -18.11 0.87 -5.75
N LEU A 88 -17.08 0.03 -5.91
CA LEU A 88 -15.78 0.24 -5.25
C LEU A 88 -15.14 1.55 -5.69
N MET A 89 -15.08 1.84 -6.99
CA MET A 89 -14.51 3.11 -7.47
C MET A 89 -15.28 4.33 -6.98
N GLN A 90 -16.60 4.24 -6.85
CA GLN A 90 -17.43 5.30 -6.25
C GLN A 90 -17.10 5.51 -4.78
N ASP A 91 -16.98 4.44 -4.00
CA ASP A 91 -16.58 4.49 -2.58
C ASP A 91 -15.15 5.07 -2.42
N LEU A 92 -14.19 4.58 -3.19
CA LEU A 92 -12.82 5.09 -3.18
C LEU A 92 -12.73 6.57 -3.58
N ALA A 93 -13.59 7.02 -4.51
CA ALA A 93 -13.69 8.43 -4.84
C ALA A 93 -14.32 9.24 -3.70
N GLY A 94 -15.37 8.72 -3.05
CA GLY A 94 -16.01 9.33 -1.89
C GLY A 94 -15.06 9.50 -0.71
N ARG A 95 -14.14 8.55 -0.51
CA ARG A 95 -13.08 8.59 0.51
C ARG A 95 -11.84 9.39 0.08
N GLN A 96 -11.86 10.03 -1.09
CA GLN A 96 -10.74 10.80 -1.64
C GLN A 96 -9.45 9.98 -1.87
N LEU A 97 -9.57 8.67 -2.08
CA LEU A 97 -8.47 7.81 -2.53
C LEU A 97 -8.23 8.00 -4.04
N PHE A 98 -9.31 8.13 -4.80
CA PHE A 98 -9.26 8.59 -6.19
C PHE A 98 -9.93 9.95 -6.28
N ILE A 99 -9.15 10.99 -6.53
CA ILE A 99 -9.66 12.36 -6.63
C ILE A 99 -10.34 12.53 -7.98
N ARG A 100 -11.62 12.91 -7.96
CA ARG A 100 -12.40 13.23 -9.15
C ARG A 100 -12.03 14.61 -9.68
N GLY A 101 -11.97 14.75 -11.00
CA GLY A 101 -11.65 15.98 -11.70
C GLY A 101 -11.89 15.84 -13.21
N TYR A 102 -11.22 16.68 -13.99
CA TYR A 102 -11.29 16.68 -15.45
C TYR A 102 -9.90 16.85 -16.05
N VAL A 103 -9.65 16.23 -17.19
CA VAL A 103 -8.52 16.57 -18.06
C VAL A 103 -9.02 17.60 -19.05
N LEU A 104 -8.44 18.81 -19.01
CA LEU A 104 -8.84 19.93 -19.85
C LEU A 104 -7.68 20.32 -20.76
N GLN A 105 -7.98 20.51 -22.05
CA GLN A 105 -7.04 21.08 -23.02
C GLN A 105 -7.17 22.60 -23.04
N CYS A 106 -6.05 23.31 -22.87
CA CYS A 106 -6.04 24.76 -23.02
C CYS A 106 -6.16 25.17 -24.49
N PRO A 107 -7.13 26.02 -24.88
CA PRO A 107 -7.29 26.43 -26.29
C PRO A 107 -6.19 27.36 -26.79
N VAL A 108 -5.36 27.91 -25.90
CA VAL A 108 -4.28 28.84 -26.25
C VAL A 108 -2.94 28.13 -26.47
N CYS A 109 -2.56 27.21 -25.60
CA CYS A 109 -1.26 26.52 -25.68
C CYS A 109 -1.36 25.01 -25.91
N SER A 110 -2.57 24.47 -26.09
CA SER A 110 -2.88 23.06 -26.35
C SER A 110 -2.44 22.07 -25.26
N LEU A 111 -1.92 22.54 -24.11
CA LEU A 111 -1.56 21.68 -22.98
C LEU A 111 -2.80 21.03 -22.38
N GLU A 112 -2.73 19.72 -22.19
CA GLU A 112 -3.72 18.94 -21.45
C GLU A 112 -3.28 18.79 -20.00
N LEU A 113 -4.11 19.25 -19.08
CA LEU A 113 -3.82 19.21 -17.65
C LEU A 113 -5.03 18.71 -16.88
N TRP A 114 -4.77 17.97 -15.82
CA TRP A 114 -5.81 17.53 -14.90
C TRP A 114 -6.10 18.59 -13.84
N TYR A 115 -7.38 18.87 -13.61
CA TYR A 115 -7.88 19.79 -12.60
C TYR A 115 -8.81 19.03 -11.64
N PRO A 116 -8.62 19.10 -10.31
CA PRO A 116 -9.53 18.48 -9.37
C PRO A 116 -10.89 19.17 -9.44
N LEU A 117 -11.96 18.43 -9.11
CA LEU A 117 -13.33 18.97 -9.15
C LEU A 117 -13.51 20.23 -8.28
N SER A 118 -12.74 20.36 -7.19
CA SER A 118 -12.73 21.53 -6.31
C SER A 118 -12.26 22.82 -6.99
N ASP A 119 -11.51 22.72 -8.09
CA ASP A 119 -10.87 23.86 -8.75
C ASP A 119 -11.62 24.26 -10.03
N ILE A 120 -12.72 23.57 -10.34
CA ILE A 120 -13.50 23.78 -11.56
C ILE A 120 -14.45 24.96 -11.40
N ASN A 121 -14.42 25.86 -12.39
CA ASN A 121 -15.29 27.02 -12.52
C ASN A 121 -15.61 27.23 -14.01
N GLU A 122 -16.66 28.00 -14.32
CA GLU A 122 -17.02 28.34 -15.71
C GLU A 122 -15.87 29.03 -16.46
N GLN A 123 -15.09 29.84 -15.74
CA GLN A 123 -13.86 30.45 -16.23
C GLN A 123 -12.66 29.81 -15.53
N MET A 124 -11.86 29.08 -16.31
CA MET A 124 -10.69 28.35 -15.85
C MET A 124 -9.42 29.12 -16.20
N ARG A 125 -8.38 28.99 -15.37
CA ARG A 125 -7.04 29.51 -15.67
C ARG A 125 -6.08 28.37 -15.97
N CYS A 126 -5.45 28.40 -17.14
CA CYS A 126 -4.46 27.39 -17.52
C CYS A 126 -3.26 27.43 -16.55
N GLN A 127 -2.87 26.29 -15.97
CA GLN A 127 -1.70 26.24 -15.08
C GLN A 127 -0.36 26.40 -15.83
N GLY A 128 -0.34 26.18 -17.15
CA GLY A 128 0.81 26.39 -18.03
C GLY A 128 0.94 27.85 -18.46
N CYS A 129 0.18 28.27 -19.50
CA CYS A 129 0.31 29.61 -20.09
C CYS A 129 -0.40 30.74 -19.31
N ARG A 130 -1.11 30.41 -18.23
CA ARG A 130 -1.83 31.36 -17.36
C ARG A 130 -3.01 32.11 -17.99
N SER A 131 -3.34 31.84 -19.25
CA SER A 131 -4.53 32.37 -19.92
C SER A 131 -5.83 31.84 -19.32
N TRP A 132 -6.86 32.67 -19.35
CA TRP A 132 -8.23 32.28 -19.01
C TRP A 132 -8.89 31.59 -20.21
N PHE A 133 -9.73 30.60 -19.94
CA PHE A 133 -10.56 29.94 -20.93
C PHE A 133 -11.88 29.48 -20.31
N GLN A 134 -12.93 29.41 -21.14
CA GLN A 134 -14.22 28.89 -20.71
C GLN A 134 -14.17 27.36 -20.59
N LEU A 135 -14.82 26.83 -19.56
CA LEU A 135 -14.97 25.39 -19.39
C LEU A 135 -15.72 24.78 -20.61
N PRO A 136 -15.23 23.68 -21.21
CA PRO A 136 -15.93 23.02 -22.31
C PRO A 136 -17.30 22.48 -21.90
N LEU A 137 -18.24 22.45 -22.85
CA LEU A 137 -19.60 21.93 -22.62
C LEU A 137 -19.62 20.42 -22.39
N GLU A 138 -18.83 19.66 -23.17
CA GLU A 138 -18.74 18.21 -23.07
C GLU A 138 -17.52 17.81 -22.27
N LEU A 139 -17.75 17.19 -21.10
CA LEU A 139 -16.68 16.79 -20.18
C LEU A 139 -16.92 15.39 -19.63
N ASN A 140 -15.85 14.59 -19.61
CA ASN A 140 -15.83 13.30 -18.94
C ASN A 140 -15.05 13.40 -17.64
N PHE A 141 -15.60 12.86 -16.56
CA PHE A 141 -14.85 12.76 -15.31
C PHE A 141 -13.59 11.92 -15.50
N ALA A 142 -12.49 12.44 -14.95
CA ALA A 142 -11.23 11.74 -14.80
C ALA A 142 -10.86 11.64 -13.31
N TYR A 143 -10.16 10.59 -12.97
CA TYR A 143 -9.81 10.23 -11.60
C TYR A 143 -8.30 10.11 -11.50
N ARG A 144 -7.73 10.78 -10.51
CA ARG A 144 -6.30 10.71 -10.20
C ARG A 144 -6.11 10.08 -8.83
N LEU A 145 -5.19 9.12 -8.72
CA LEU A 145 -4.84 8.54 -7.43
C LEU A 145 -4.37 9.65 -6.48
N ASN A 146 -4.84 9.61 -5.23
CA ASN A 146 -4.40 10.52 -4.18
C ASN A 146 -2.88 10.47 -4.05
N HIS A 147 -2.23 11.63 -3.92
CA HIS A 147 -0.76 11.71 -3.91
C HIS A 147 -0.14 10.87 -2.79
N LEU A 148 -0.75 10.84 -1.60
CA LEU A 148 -0.29 10.02 -0.50
C LEU A 148 -0.32 8.52 -0.84
N PHE A 149 -1.43 8.06 -1.44
CA PHE A 149 -1.54 6.68 -1.90
C PHE A 149 -0.54 6.37 -3.02
N ALA A 150 -0.36 7.28 -3.98
CA ALA A 150 0.61 7.11 -5.05
C ALA A 150 2.03 6.94 -4.50
N VAL A 151 2.43 7.79 -3.55
CA VAL A 151 3.75 7.70 -2.88
C VAL A 151 3.87 6.41 -2.07
N GLY A 152 2.88 6.07 -1.24
CA GLY A 152 2.91 4.84 -0.43
C GLY A 152 2.99 3.58 -1.28
N VAL A 153 2.16 3.47 -2.32
CA VAL A 153 2.17 2.32 -3.24
C VAL A 153 3.50 2.22 -4.00
N ASN A 154 4.11 3.36 -4.41
CA ASN A 154 5.43 3.34 -5.03
C ASN A 154 6.54 2.85 -4.09
N GLN A 155 6.30 2.87 -2.78
CA GLN A 155 7.24 2.43 -1.76
C GLN A 155 6.93 1.04 -1.18
N GLY A 156 6.07 0.26 -1.84
CA GLY A 156 5.80 -1.13 -1.43
C GLY A 156 4.66 -1.28 -0.43
N ALA A 157 3.75 -0.30 -0.32
CA ALA A 157 2.69 -0.33 0.68
C ALA A 157 1.69 -1.47 0.53
N LEU A 158 1.51 -2.02 -0.68
CA LEU A 158 0.39 -2.93 -0.95
C LEU A 158 0.53 -4.26 -0.22
N SER A 159 1.71 -4.89 -0.29
CA SER A 159 2.02 -6.16 0.38
C SER A 159 1.98 -6.01 1.91
N VAL A 160 2.49 -4.91 2.46
CA VAL A 160 2.39 -4.61 3.90
C VAL A 160 0.94 -4.52 4.36
N LEU A 161 0.12 -3.69 3.69
CA LEU A 161 -1.29 -3.51 4.05
C LEU A 161 -2.13 -4.78 3.83
N LEU A 162 -1.86 -5.54 2.77
CA LEU A 162 -2.51 -6.83 2.54
C LEU A 162 -2.12 -7.88 3.58
N THR A 163 -0.88 -7.85 4.07
CA THR A 163 -0.42 -8.75 5.15
C THR A 163 -1.08 -8.37 6.47
N ALA A 164 -1.16 -7.08 6.80
CA ALA A 164 -1.90 -6.61 7.97
C ALA A 164 -3.39 -7.01 7.89
N LEU A 165 -4.04 -6.87 6.73
CA LEU A 165 -5.42 -7.34 6.50
C LEU A 165 -5.57 -8.86 6.67
N TYR A 166 -4.58 -9.63 6.18
CA TYR A 166 -4.55 -11.07 6.36
C TYR A 166 -4.46 -11.43 7.85
N LEU A 167 -3.55 -10.81 8.60
CA LEU A 167 -3.38 -11.05 10.03
C LEU A 167 -4.64 -10.65 10.82
N GLN A 168 -5.22 -9.47 10.56
CA GLN A 168 -6.43 -8.98 11.22
C GLN A 168 -7.58 -9.98 11.14
N ARG A 169 -7.70 -10.66 10.01
CA ARG A 169 -8.79 -11.60 9.76
C ARG A 169 -8.57 -12.97 10.38
N ASN A 170 -7.31 -13.36 10.53
CA ASN A 170 -6.92 -14.64 11.09
C ASN A 170 -6.60 -14.55 12.60
N SER A 171 -7.00 -13.45 13.24
CA SER A 171 -6.84 -13.24 14.68
C SER A 171 -8.09 -12.61 15.29
N GLN A 172 -8.33 -12.84 16.57
CA GLN A 172 -9.40 -12.20 17.33
C GLN A 172 -8.98 -10.80 17.80
N ALA A 173 -7.72 -10.66 18.19
CA ALA A 173 -7.12 -9.40 18.57
C ALA A 173 -5.76 -9.23 17.88
N MET A 174 -5.55 -8.03 17.34
CA MET A 174 -4.30 -7.66 16.69
C MET A 174 -3.88 -6.24 17.05
N VAL A 175 -2.60 -6.09 17.38
CA VAL A 175 -1.90 -4.81 17.34
C VAL A 175 -0.78 -4.94 16.33
N TRP A 176 -0.60 -3.95 15.46
CA TRP A 176 0.41 -4.02 14.41
C TRP A 176 0.99 -2.65 14.10
N ASP A 177 2.16 -2.67 13.49
CA ASP A 177 2.85 -1.48 13.03
C ASP A 177 3.86 -1.83 11.94
N ALA A 178 4.42 -0.81 11.28
CA ALA A 178 5.20 -1.02 10.07
C ALA A 178 6.29 0.03 9.85
N ASN A 179 7.26 -0.31 9.00
CA ASN A 179 8.39 0.54 8.55
C ASN A 179 9.32 1.00 9.68
N TYR A 180 9.94 0.05 10.36
CA TYR A 180 11.00 0.30 11.33
C TYR A 180 12.39 0.19 10.70
N GLN A 181 13.28 1.11 11.07
CA GLN A 181 14.71 0.97 10.88
C GLN A 181 15.35 0.59 12.21
N LEU A 182 15.97 -0.58 12.22
CA LEU A 182 16.63 -1.16 13.37
C LEU A 182 18.13 -1.07 13.19
N LYS A 183 18.87 -0.81 14.27
CA LYS A 183 20.33 -0.82 14.26
C LYS A 183 20.88 -1.60 15.45
N LYS A 184 21.76 -2.56 15.19
CA LYS A 184 22.48 -3.33 16.20
C LYS A 184 23.90 -3.60 15.69
N ASN A 185 24.90 -3.34 16.52
CA ASN A 185 26.33 -3.52 16.19
C ASN A 185 26.80 -2.84 14.88
N GLY A 186 26.16 -1.74 14.49
CA GLY A 186 26.48 -1.01 13.26
C GLY A 186 25.72 -1.48 12.02
N GLU A 187 25.11 -2.67 12.05
CA GLU A 187 24.27 -3.19 10.99
C GLU A 187 22.87 -2.57 11.04
N LYS A 188 22.27 -2.37 9.87
CA LYS A 188 20.93 -1.82 9.70
C LYS A 188 20.00 -2.90 9.15
N ILE A 189 18.84 -3.04 9.76
CA ILE A 189 17.78 -3.94 9.33
C ILE A 189 16.51 -3.10 9.13
N GLU A 190 15.87 -3.25 7.97
CA GLU A 190 14.53 -2.71 7.74
C GLU A 190 13.52 -3.78 8.15
N LEU A 191 12.53 -3.39 8.97
CA LEU A 191 11.44 -4.25 9.38
C LEU A 191 10.15 -3.69 8.79
N ASP A 192 9.62 -4.40 7.80
CA ASP A 192 8.45 -3.98 7.03
C ASP A 192 7.19 -3.99 7.91
N LEU A 193 6.94 -5.07 8.66
CA LEU A 193 5.77 -5.20 9.55
C LEU A 193 6.09 -5.99 10.82
N ILE A 194 5.53 -5.53 11.94
CA ILE A 194 5.53 -6.22 13.23
C ILE A 194 4.10 -6.22 13.78
N ALA A 195 3.67 -7.35 14.35
CA ALA A 195 2.35 -7.46 14.94
C ALA A 195 2.34 -8.40 16.16
N ILE A 196 1.38 -8.21 17.04
CA ILE A 196 0.97 -9.18 18.04
C ILE A 196 -0.44 -9.63 17.68
N CYS A 197 -0.60 -10.92 17.37
CA CYS A 197 -1.87 -11.54 16.98
C CYS A 197 -2.21 -12.61 18.01
N ASP A 198 -3.30 -12.44 18.76
CA ASP A 198 -3.74 -13.39 19.79
C ASP A 198 -2.62 -13.81 20.77
N GLY A 199 -1.75 -12.87 21.12
CA GLY A 199 -0.61 -13.08 22.02
C GLY A 199 0.68 -13.58 21.34
N MET A 200 0.66 -13.89 20.04
CA MET A 200 1.85 -14.30 19.28
C MET A 200 2.53 -13.10 18.62
N LEU A 201 3.84 -12.97 18.79
CA LEU A 201 4.67 -11.98 18.10
C LEU A 201 4.95 -12.45 16.66
N VAL A 202 4.55 -11.63 15.70
CA VAL A 202 4.68 -11.90 14.27
C VAL A 202 5.56 -10.82 13.63
N LEU A 203 6.59 -11.24 12.91
CA LEU A 203 7.32 -10.39 11.99
C LEU A 203 6.94 -10.71 10.56
N ALA A 204 6.87 -9.70 9.70
CA ALA A 204 6.74 -9.91 8.27
C ALA A 204 7.70 -9.06 7.45
N GLU A 205 8.33 -9.71 6.47
CA GLU A 205 9.01 -9.06 5.34
C GLU A 205 8.02 -9.02 4.17
N CYS A 206 7.80 -7.85 3.58
CA CYS A 206 6.74 -7.64 2.59
C CYS A 206 7.29 -7.00 1.32
N LYS A 207 7.05 -7.63 0.16
CA LYS A 207 7.54 -7.11 -1.13
C LYS A 207 6.46 -7.11 -2.21
N ASP A 208 6.13 -5.92 -2.72
CA ASP A 208 5.28 -5.78 -3.90
C ASP A 208 5.96 -6.36 -5.15
N ASN A 209 7.27 -6.18 -5.26
CA ASN A 209 8.13 -6.74 -6.29
C ASN A 209 9.58 -6.81 -5.78
N PHE A 210 10.39 -7.73 -6.31
CA PHE A 210 11.80 -7.89 -5.93
C PHE A 210 12.59 -8.67 -7.00
N LYS A 211 13.92 -8.53 -6.96
CA LYS A 211 14.88 -9.40 -7.66
C LYS A 211 15.36 -10.50 -6.70
N SER A 212 15.58 -11.71 -7.22
CA SER A 212 15.89 -12.92 -6.43
C SER A 212 17.17 -12.81 -5.60
N GLU A 213 18.21 -12.17 -6.12
CA GLU A 213 19.52 -12.08 -5.46
C GLU A 213 19.50 -11.15 -4.24
N GLU A 214 18.73 -10.06 -4.31
CA GLU A 214 18.67 -9.03 -3.26
C GLU A 214 17.88 -9.50 -2.02
N ILE A 215 16.82 -10.29 -2.24
CA ILE A 215 15.85 -10.60 -1.18
C ILE A 215 16.34 -11.69 -0.21
N THR A 216 17.18 -12.64 -0.64
CA THR A 216 17.60 -13.76 0.23
C THR A 216 18.44 -13.28 1.41
N GLY A 217 19.30 -12.26 1.21
CA GLY A 217 20.06 -11.65 2.29
C GLY A 217 19.16 -10.90 3.28
N GLN A 218 18.19 -10.14 2.78
CA GLN A 218 17.19 -9.44 3.61
C GLN A 218 16.40 -10.44 4.45
N LEU A 219 15.88 -11.52 3.84
CA LEU A 219 15.14 -12.55 4.56
C LEU A 219 15.95 -13.21 5.67
N ARG A 220 17.23 -13.54 5.42
CA ARG A 220 18.10 -14.10 6.47
C ARG A 220 18.28 -13.13 7.63
N ASN A 221 18.50 -11.84 7.35
CA ASN A 221 18.65 -10.82 8.38
C ASN A 221 17.36 -10.66 9.21
N THR A 222 16.19 -10.63 8.57
CA THR A 222 14.91 -10.50 9.28
C THR A 222 14.53 -11.79 10.03
N LEU A 223 14.94 -12.97 9.54
CA LEU A 223 14.83 -14.24 10.29
C LEU A 223 15.72 -14.28 11.53
N CYS A 224 16.97 -13.82 11.44
CA CYS A 224 17.84 -13.67 12.61
C CYS A 224 17.25 -12.68 13.62
N LEU A 225 16.67 -11.57 13.14
CA LEU A 225 15.92 -10.64 13.99
C LEU A 225 14.73 -11.34 14.68
N ALA A 226 13.98 -12.17 13.95
CA ALA A 226 12.86 -12.93 14.50
C ALA A 226 13.31 -13.84 15.65
N ASP A 227 14.43 -14.55 15.48
CA ASP A 227 15.02 -15.37 16.56
C ASP A 227 15.45 -14.51 17.74
N ASP A 228 16.16 -13.40 17.48
CA ASP A 228 16.74 -12.51 18.50
C ASP A 228 15.68 -11.93 19.45
N ILE A 229 14.47 -11.68 18.95
CA ILE A 229 13.36 -11.14 19.74
C ILE A 229 12.38 -12.22 20.22
N GLY A 230 12.61 -13.49 19.86
CA GLY A 230 11.72 -14.60 20.17
C GLY A 230 10.35 -14.46 19.50
N ALA A 231 10.31 -14.07 18.22
CA ALA A 231 9.08 -14.02 17.45
C ALA A 231 8.51 -15.44 17.25
N ASP A 232 7.21 -15.60 17.49
CA ASP A 232 6.51 -16.87 17.33
C ASP A 232 6.32 -17.25 15.85
N ARG A 233 6.21 -16.24 14.97
CA ARG A 233 6.03 -16.44 13.53
C ARG A 233 6.82 -15.42 12.72
N PHE A 234 7.44 -15.91 11.66
CA PHE A 234 7.97 -15.09 10.58
C PHE A 234 7.15 -15.32 9.30
N ILE A 235 6.79 -14.25 8.62
CA ILE A 235 6.06 -14.27 7.35
C ILE A 235 6.88 -13.58 6.27
N PHE A 236 7.02 -14.21 5.11
CA PHE A 236 7.39 -13.51 3.89
C PHE A 236 6.15 -13.35 3.02
N ALA A 237 5.76 -12.11 2.74
CA ALA A 237 4.57 -11.78 1.97
C ALA A 237 4.93 -11.08 0.66
N THR A 238 4.30 -11.49 -0.45
CA THR A 238 4.62 -10.94 -1.77
C THR A 238 3.45 -10.93 -2.74
N LEU A 239 3.44 -9.95 -3.65
CA LEU A 239 2.49 -9.87 -4.76
C LEU A 239 2.95 -10.60 -6.03
N LYS A 240 4.17 -11.15 -6.03
CA LYS A 240 4.64 -12.03 -7.12
C LYS A 240 3.90 -13.36 -7.07
N THR A 241 3.57 -13.88 -8.24
CA THR A 241 2.95 -15.20 -8.43
C THR A 241 4.00 -16.30 -8.60
N GLU A 242 5.22 -15.94 -8.97
CA GLU A 242 6.33 -16.86 -9.15
C GLU A 242 7.39 -16.55 -8.11
N ILE A 243 7.77 -17.59 -7.36
CA ILE A 243 8.70 -17.49 -6.24
C ILE A 243 9.96 -18.28 -6.58
N PRO A 244 11.14 -17.65 -6.55
CA PRO A 244 12.40 -18.34 -6.74
C PRO A 244 12.59 -19.47 -5.70
N PRO A 245 13.10 -20.65 -6.08
CA PRO A 245 13.35 -21.75 -5.14
C PRO A 245 14.22 -21.35 -3.94
N SER A 246 15.18 -20.45 -4.16
CA SER A 246 16.05 -19.91 -3.11
C SER A 246 15.31 -19.24 -1.95
N ILE A 247 14.07 -18.76 -2.17
CA ILE A 247 13.23 -18.22 -1.09
C ILE A 247 12.71 -19.35 -0.21
N ALA A 248 12.22 -20.43 -0.81
CA ALA A 248 11.75 -21.59 -0.07
C ALA A 248 12.88 -22.18 0.80
N ASP A 249 14.10 -22.25 0.24
CA ASP A 249 15.30 -22.70 0.95
C ASP A 249 15.64 -21.78 2.15
N VAL A 250 15.50 -20.45 2.01
CA VAL A 250 15.74 -19.54 3.15
C VAL A 250 14.65 -19.68 4.22
N LEU A 251 13.41 -19.95 3.83
CA LEU A 251 12.29 -20.07 4.77
C LEU A 251 12.22 -21.42 5.49
N GLU A 252 12.92 -22.47 5.02
CA GLU A 252 13.06 -23.84 5.58
C GLU A 252 12.41 -24.07 6.97
N ASN A 253 11.08 -24.23 7.01
CA ASN A 253 10.26 -24.39 8.23
C ASN A 253 10.31 -23.27 9.30
N ARG A 254 11.11 -22.23 9.05
CA ARG A 254 11.29 -21.06 9.92
C ARG A 254 10.35 -19.91 9.57
N GLY A 255 9.74 -19.93 8.39
CA GLY A 255 8.85 -18.89 7.91
C GLY A 255 7.69 -19.40 7.08
N THR A 256 6.61 -18.61 7.06
CA THR A 256 5.45 -18.85 6.20
C THR A 256 5.52 -17.96 4.97
N LEU A 257 5.34 -18.53 3.78
CA LEU A 257 5.21 -17.78 2.54
C LEU A 257 3.74 -17.44 2.28
N LEU A 258 3.42 -16.16 2.13
CA LEU A 258 2.12 -15.67 1.64
C LEU A 258 2.31 -15.04 0.27
N GLN A 259 1.71 -15.63 -0.77
CA GLN A 259 1.74 -15.06 -2.11
C GLN A 259 0.45 -14.29 -2.38
N ARG A 260 0.36 -13.75 -3.59
CA ARG A 260 -0.78 -12.96 -4.04
C ARG A 260 -2.12 -13.69 -3.81
N ALA A 261 -2.20 -14.99 -4.09
CA ALA A 261 -3.45 -15.73 -3.95
C ALA A 261 -3.92 -15.78 -2.49
N GLU A 262 -3.04 -16.04 -1.55
CA GLU A 262 -3.33 -16.13 -0.12
C GLU A 262 -3.70 -14.76 0.48
N LEU A 263 -3.01 -13.70 0.04
CA LEU A 263 -3.27 -12.32 0.47
C LEU A 263 -4.65 -11.81 -0.03
N LEU A 264 -5.10 -12.27 -1.20
CA LEU A 264 -6.37 -11.87 -1.80
C LEU A 264 -7.53 -12.80 -1.44
N ALA A 265 -7.26 -14.06 -1.11
CA ALA A 265 -8.29 -15.04 -0.78
C ALA A 265 -9.20 -14.49 0.31
N SER A 266 -10.51 -14.47 0.09
CA SER A 266 -11.51 -14.27 1.13
C SER A 266 -11.53 -15.51 2.03
N THR A 267 -11.40 -15.37 3.34
CA THR A 267 -11.93 -16.42 4.24
C THR A 267 -13.44 -16.44 4.02
N GLY A 268 -14.03 -17.64 3.98
CA GLY A 268 -15.43 -17.87 3.66
C GLY A 268 -16.37 -16.84 4.30
N GLU A 269 -17.27 -16.33 3.45
CA GLU A 269 -18.64 -16.03 3.90
C GLU A 269 -19.32 -17.34 4.31
#